data_AF-A0A819F843-F1
#
_entry.id   AF-A0A819F843-F1
#
_cell.length_a   1.000
_cell.length_b   1.000
_cell.length_c   1.000
_cell.angle_alpha   90.00
_cell.angle_beta   90.00
_cell.angle_gamma   90.00
#
_symmetry.space_group_name_H-M   'P 1'
#
loop_
_entity.id
_entity.type
_entity.pdbx_description
1 polymer ?
#
loop_
_entity_poly.entity_id
_entity_poly.type
_entity_poly.pdbx_seq_one_letter_code
_entity_poly.pdbx_strand_id
1 'polypeptide(L)'
;MDLSVLKQISQIQVQIIRYEEPIILVLGNFGNVGNILIFGRRDLRKNVCSWYFICLSLSHLILLDLVCLSRIIITSTGDNVFQYISSLCKFRAYGFELSFNLARYFLCLVSIDRWMITSSSARLRQQSSIRLSQWLIITGVIFWAIFSMHAPIGYQPTALDCTAPLGSNYAFFVSIESIVISMGTMVIISVFSVLTVFNLHSRVNRQIHPTATNISIHIETQQTIMPNAQTAQQLFKRNMQLHSSYLHWSRKHSEKSVS
;
A
#
# COMPACT_ATOMS: atom_id res chain seq x y z
N MET A 1 11.40 -39.67 -19.29
CA MET A 1 10.19 -39.01 -18.74
C MET A 1 9.04 -39.43 -19.63
N ASP A 2 8.07 -40.16 -19.10
CA ASP A 2 7.07 -40.84 -19.92
C ASP A 2 6.02 -39.88 -20.47
N LEU A 3 5.58 -40.13 -21.71
CA LEU A 3 4.59 -39.31 -22.42
C LEU A 3 3.25 -39.21 -21.65
N SER A 4 2.90 -40.24 -20.88
CA SER A 4 1.72 -40.26 -20.01
C SER A 4 1.83 -39.23 -18.88
N VAL A 5 3.01 -39.09 -18.27
CA VAL A 5 3.28 -38.15 -17.20
C VAL A 5 3.21 -36.71 -17.71
N LEU A 6 3.78 -36.43 -18.89
CA LEU A 6 3.70 -35.11 -19.53
C LEU A 6 2.24 -34.69 -19.80
N LYS A 7 1.41 -35.61 -20.28
CA LYS A 7 -0.03 -35.34 -20.50
C LYS A 7 -0.76 -35.06 -19.20
N GLN A 8 -0.50 -35.82 -18.15
CA GLN A 8 -1.11 -35.58 -16.84
C GLN A 8 -0.74 -34.21 -16.26
N ILE A 9 0.54 -33.84 -16.34
CA ILE A 9 1.01 -32.52 -15.86
C ILE A 9 0.32 -31.39 -16.63
N SER A 10 0.26 -31.48 -17.96
CA SER A 10 -0.41 -30.47 -18.79
C SER A 10 -1.90 -30.35 -18.47
N GLN A 11 -2.60 -31.47 -18.26
CA GLN A 11 -4.02 -31.47 -17.87
C GLN A 11 -4.22 -30.81 -16.50
N ILE A 12 -3.38 -31.13 -15.52
CA ILE A 12 -3.43 -30.52 -14.18
C ILE A 12 -3.19 -29.01 -14.26
N GLN A 13 -2.18 -28.58 -15.03
CA GLN A 13 -1.89 -27.16 -15.23
C GLN A 13 -3.09 -26.40 -15.80
N VAL A 14 -3.76 -26.96 -16.80
CA VAL A 14 -4.96 -26.36 -17.41
C VAL A 14 -6.10 -26.24 -16.39
N GLN A 15 -6.32 -27.25 -15.55
CA GLN A 15 -7.37 -27.21 -14.53
C GLN A 15 -7.07 -26.16 -13.46
N ILE A 16 -5.82 -26.07 -13.00
CA ILE A 16 -5.38 -25.05 -12.05
C ILE A 16 -5.63 -23.66 -12.63
N ILE A 17 -5.12 -23.38 -13.83
CA ILE A 17 -5.28 -22.09 -14.52
C ILE A 17 -6.77 -21.74 -14.68
N ARG A 18 -7.60 -22.71 -15.08
CA ARG A 18 -9.03 -22.50 -15.33
C ARG A 18 -9.84 -22.08 -14.10
N TYR A 19 -9.47 -22.54 -12.91
CA TYR A 19 -10.21 -22.22 -11.67
C TYR A 19 -9.51 -21.18 -10.80
N GLU A 20 -8.18 -21.21 -10.70
CA GLU A 20 -7.41 -20.32 -9.85
C GLU A 20 -7.37 -18.89 -10.42
N GLU A 21 -7.11 -18.73 -11.71
CA GLU A 21 -6.92 -17.39 -12.29
C GLU A 21 -8.17 -16.52 -12.27
N PRO A 22 -9.39 -17.01 -12.54
CA PRO A 22 -10.59 -16.20 -12.38
C PRO A 22 -10.79 -15.73 -10.93
N ILE A 23 -10.49 -16.58 -9.94
CA ILE A 23 -10.61 -16.22 -8.52
C ILE A 23 -9.60 -15.12 -8.18
N ILE A 24 -8.34 -15.28 -8.60
CA ILE A 24 -7.29 -14.26 -8.40
C ILE A 24 -7.66 -12.96 -9.11
N LEU A 25 -8.17 -13.04 -10.34
CA LEU A 25 -8.56 -11.86 -11.12
C LEU A 25 -9.66 -11.08 -10.43
N VAL A 26 -10.73 -11.76 -9.98
CA VAL A 26 -11.87 -11.13 -9.30
C VAL A 26 -11.44 -10.54 -7.96
N LEU A 27 -10.87 -11.35 -7.06
CA LEU A 27 -10.47 -10.89 -5.73
C LEU A 27 -9.39 -9.82 -5.79
N GLY A 28 -8.41 -10.00 -6.70
CA GLY A 28 -7.34 -9.05 -6.94
C GLY A 28 -7.85 -7.71 -7.45
N ASN A 29 -8.78 -7.70 -8.41
CA ASN A 29 -9.39 -6.45 -8.89
C ASN A 29 -10.17 -5.75 -7.78
N PHE A 30 -11.05 -6.47 -7.07
CA PHE A 30 -11.81 -5.88 -5.96
C PHE A 30 -10.90 -5.30 -4.87
N GLY A 31 -9.84 -6.03 -4.49
CA GLY A 31 -8.87 -5.58 -3.48
C GLY A 31 -8.10 -4.33 -3.92
N ASN A 32 -7.57 -4.31 -5.15
CA ASN A 32 -6.80 -3.17 -5.64
C ASN A 32 -7.67 -1.94 -5.91
N VAL A 33 -8.90 -2.10 -6.44
CA VAL A 33 -9.87 -1.00 -6.54
C VAL A 33 -10.24 -0.47 -5.16
N GLY A 34 -10.51 -1.36 -4.20
CA GLY A 34 -10.76 -0.99 -2.81
C GLY A 34 -9.63 -0.17 -2.20
N ASN A 35 -8.37 -0.58 -2.40
CA ASN A 35 -7.20 0.17 -1.96
C ASN A 35 -7.14 1.57 -2.59
N ILE A 36 -7.37 1.69 -3.90
CA ILE A 36 -7.39 2.99 -4.59
C ILE A 36 -8.49 3.90 -4.00
N LEU A 37 -9.69 3.36 -3.78
CA LEU A 37 -10.80 4.11 -3.20
C LEU A 37 -10.53 4.56 -1.76
N ILE A 38 -9.91 3.71 -0.94
CA ILE A 38 -9.57 4.03 0.46
C ILE A 38 -8.44 5.06 0.49
N PHE A 39 -7.28 4.75 -0.09
CA PHE A 39 -6.11 5.63 -0.05
C PHE A 39 -6.29 6.92 -0.88
N GLY A 40 -7.23 6.92 -1.84
CA GLY A 40 -7.62 8.08 -2.62
C GLY A 40 -8.46 9.12 -1.86
N ARG A 41 -8.98 8.80 -0.66
CA ARG A 41 -9.73 9.76 0.16
C ARG A 41 -8.87 10.97 0.53
N ARG A 42 -9.46 12.16 0.54
CA ARG A 42 -8.76 13.45 0.75
C ARG A 42 -7.92 13.46 2.04
N ASP A 43 -8.39 12.81 3.09
CA ASP A 43 -7.69 12.77 4.37
C ASP A 43 -6.44 11.88 4.33
N LEU A 44 -6.48 10.77 3.60
CA LEU A 44 -5.37 9.83 3.49
C LEU A 44 -4.32 10.25 2.46
N ARG A 45 -4.69 11.00 1.41
CA ARG A 45 -3.75 11.53 0.40
C ARG A 45 -2.74 12.56 0.95
N LYS A 46 -2.92 13.01 2.18
CA LYS A 46 -1.92 13.82 2.90
C LYS A 46 -0.70 13.00 3.31
N ASN A 47 -0.82 11.67 3.37
CA ASN A 47 0.27 10.77 3.68
C ASN A 47 0.97 10.32 2.39
N VAL A 48 2.30 10.44 2.37
CA VAL A 48 3.17 9.99 1.28
C VAL A 48 2.93 8.51 0.94
N CYS A 49 2.85 7.66 1.95
CA CYS A 49 2.66 6.23 1.78
C CYS A 49 1.37 5.88 1.02
N SER A 50 0.30 6.67 1.18
CA SER A 50 -0.96 6.47 0.46
C SER A 50 -0.79 6.60 -1.05
N TRP A 51 0.06 7.54 -1.51
CA TRP A 51 0.35 7.68 -2.95
C TRP A 51 1.06 6.45 -3.50
N TYR A 52 2.06 5.92 -2.79
CA TYR A 52 2.72 4.68 -3.20
C TYR A 52 1.76 3.49 -3.24
N PHE A 53 0.83 3.37 -2.28
CA PHE A 53 -0.19 2.31 -2.30
C PHE A 53 -1.18 2.43 -3.46
N ILE A 54 -1.57 3.65 -3.83
CA ILE A 54 -2.41 3.87 -5.02
C ILE A 54 -1.66 3.42 -6.28
N CYS A 55 -0.40 3.85 -6.46
CA CYS A 55 0.41 3.46 -7.61
C CYS A 55 0.68 1.96 -7.65
N LEU A 56 0.97 1.34 -6.50
CA LEU A 56 1.10 -0.12 -6.36
C LEU A 56 -0.16 -0.85 -6.80
N SER A 57 -1.33 -0.37 -6.36
CA SER A 57 -2.62 -0.97 -6.71
C SER A 57 -2.92 -0.83 -8.20
N LEU A 58 -2.59 0.31 -8.81
CA LEU A 58 -2.70 0.50 -10.27
C LEU A 58 -1.80 -0.45 -11.04
N SER A 59 -0.54 -0.62 -10.62
CA SER A 59 0.38 -1.59 -11.23
C SER A 59 -0.13 -3.01 -11.13
N HIS A 60 -0.69 -3.41 -9.98
CA HIS A 60 -1.32 -4.73 -9.83
C HIS A 60 -2.56 -4.92 -10.69
N LEU A 61 -3.42 -3.90 -10.87
CA LEU A 61 -4.56 -3.99 -11.76
C LEU A 61 -4.12 -4.27 -13.20
N ILE A 62 -3.17 -3.47 -13.72
CA ILE A 62 -2.64 -3.67 -15.07
C ILE A 62 -2.02 -5.06 -15.21
N LEU A 63 -1.25 -5.51 -14.21
CA LEU A 63 -0.64 -6.84 -14.20
C LEU A 63 -1.69 -7.96 -14.26
N LEU A 64 -2.70 -7.90 -13.40
CA LEU A 64 -3.77 -8.90 -13.32
C LEU A 64 -4.58 -8.93 -14.62
N ASP A 65 -4.98 -7.75 -15.10
CA ASP A 65 -5.81 -7.65 -16.30
C ASP A 65 -5.05 -8.05 -17.56
N LEU A 66 -3.73 -7.83 -17.65
CA LEU A 66 -2.95 -8.28 -18.80
C LEU A 66 -2.59 -9.76 -18.72
N VAL A 67 -2.21 -10.27 -17.55
CA VAL A 67 -1.69 -11.64 -17.40
C VAL A 67 -2.80 -12.65 -17.17
N CYS A 68 -3.67 -12.43 -16.19
CA CYS A 68 -4.72 -13.39 -15.86
C CYS A 68 -5.77 -13.42 -16.97
N LEU A 69 -6.21 -12.27 -17.49
CA LEU A 69 -7.19 -12.25 -18.58
C LEU A 69 -6.67 -12.96 -19.84
N SER A 70 -5.41 -12.73 -20.20
CA SER A 70 -4.82 -13.36 -21.38
C SER A 70 -4.71 -14.88 -21.23
N ARG A 71 -4.35 -15.38 -20.05
CA ARG A 71 -4.27 -16.81 -19.76
C ARG A 71 -5.66 -17.46 -19.66
N ILE A 72 -6.65 -16.78 -19.10
CA ILE A 72 -8.05 -17.22 -19.11
C ILE A 72 -8.56 -17.33 -20.55
N ILE A 73 -8.30 -16.33 -21.40
CA ILE A 73 -8.69 -16.36 -22.82
C ILE A 73 -8.08 -17.58 -23.49
N ILE A 74 -6.74 -17.75 -23.43
CA ILE A 74 -6.04 -18.89 -24.03
C ILE A 74 -6.64 -20.23 -23.57
N THR A 75 -6.88 -20.37 -22.26
CA THR A 75 -7.39 -21.61 -21.67
C THR A 75 -8.84 -21.88 -22.04
N SER A 76 -9.64 -20.82 -22.23
CA SER A 76 -11.07 -20.92 -22.57
C SER A 76 -11.32 -21.18 -24.05
N THR A 77 -10.52 -20.58 -24.95
CA THR A 77 -10.66 -20.74 -26.40
C THR A 77 -9.91 -21.96 -26.92
N GLY A 78 -8.88 -22.43 -26.19
CA GLY A 78 -7.96 -23.47 -26.66
C GLY A 78 -6.93 -22.95 -27.69
N ASP A 79 -7.05 -21.70 -28.12
CA ASP A 79 -6.21 -21.06 -29.12
C ASP A 79 -5.44 -19.87 -28.52
N ASN A 80 -4.13 -19.84 -28.77
CA ASN A 80 -3.27 -18.78 -28.28
C ASN A 80 -3.13 -17.66 -29.33
N VAL A 81 -4.03 -16.67 -29.26
CA VAL A 81 -4.04 -15.48 -30.13
C VAL A 81 -2.70 -14.73 -30.15
N PHE A 82 -1.92 -14.82 -29.05
CA PHE A 82 -0.62 -14.17 -28.93
C PHE A 82 0.47 -14.82 -29.81
N GLN A 83 0.25 -16.04 -30.32
CA GLN A 83 1.14 -16.68 -31.28
C GLN A 83 1.01 -16.07 -32.68
N TYR A 84 -0.19 -15.60 -33.05
CA TYR A 84 -0.46 -15.11 -34.39
C TYR A 84 -0.22 -13.60 -34.52
N ILE A 85 -0.47 -12.84 -33.44
CA ILE A 85 -0.39 -11.38 -33.45
C ILE A 85 0.85 -10.92 -32.71
N SER A 86 1.95 -10.71 -33.45
CA SER A 86 3.25 -10.27 -32.91
C SER A 86 3.15 -9.00 -32.04
N SER A 87 2.37 -8.01 -32.48
CA SER A 87 2.16 -6.77 -31.72
C SER A 87 1.51 -7.01 -30.35
N LEU A 88 0.56 -7.95 -30.29
CA LEU A 88 -0.16 -8.28 -29.05
C LEU A 88 0.73 -9.06 -28.08
N CYS A 89 1.54 -9.99 -28.59
CA CYS A 89 2.58 -10.68 -27.82
C CYS A 89 3.54 -9.68 -27.16
N LYS A 90 4.10 -8.76 -27.95
CA LYS A 90 5.05 -7.74 -27.48
C LYS A 90 4.42 -6.77 -26.48
N PHE A 91 3.18 -6.34 -26.72
CA PHE A 91 2.44 -5.48 -25.80
C PHE A 91 2.18 -6.18 -24.46
N ARG A 92 1.76 -7.45 -24.48
CA ARG A 92 1.56 -8.26 -23.27
C ARG A 92 2.86 -8.42 -22.48
N ALA A 93 3.97 -8.74 -23.15
CA ALA A 93 5.27 -8.86 -22.51
C ALA A 93 5.73 -7.53 -21.88
N TYR A 94 5.61 -6.42 -22.61
CA TYR A 94 5.92 -5.09 -22.09
C TYR A 94 5.09 -4.75 -20.85
N GLY A 95 3.77 -4.92 -20.93
CA GLY A 95 2.87 -4.59 -19.83
C GLY A 95 3.09 -5.46 -18.60
N PHE A 96 3.46 -6.74 -18.79
CA PHE A 96 3.88 -7.63 -17.71
C PHE A 96 5.14 -7.11 -17.02
N GLU A 97 6.24 -6.93 -17.76
CA GLU A 97 7.53 -6.51 -17.20
C GLU A 97 7.41 -5.15 -16.50
N LEU A 98 6.75 -4.19 -17.15
CA LEU A 98 6.55 -2.84 -16.59
C LEU A 98 5.74 -2.89 -15.29
N SER A 99 4.57 -3.52 -15.32
CA SER A 99 3.65 -3.52 -14.17
C SER A 99 4.24 -4.29 -12.98
N PHE A 100 4.94 -5.39 -13.26
CA PHE A 100 5.55 -6.21 -12.23
C PHE A 100 6.74 -5.51 -11.56
N ASN A 101 7.60 -4.85 -12.34
CA ASN A 101 8.72 -4.08 -11.81
C ASN A 101 8.25 -2.83 -11.06
N LEU A 102 7.20 -2.13 -11.54
CA LEU A 102 6.60 -1.03 -10.82
C LEU A 102 5.99 -1.44 -9.48
N ALA A 103 5.29 -2.58 -9.44
CA ALA A 103 4.74 -3.09 -8.19
C ALA A 103 5.83 -3.33 -7.13
N ARG A 104 6.93 -3.98 -7.51
CA ARG A 104 8.09 -4.19 -6.63
C ARG A 104 8.71 -2.87 -6.18
N TYR A 105 8.90 -1.94 -7.13
CA TYR A 105 9.45 -0.62 -6.85
C TYR A 105 8.61 0.16 -5.83
N PHE A 106 7.30 0.23 -6.02
CA PHE A 106 6.40 0.91 -5.08
C PHE A 106 6.36 0.23 -3.71
N LEU A 107 6.45 -1.11 -3.67
CA LEU A 107 6.52 -1.85 -2.41
C LEU A 107 7.82 -1.56 -1.63
N CYS A 108 8.95 -1.42 -2.31
CA CYS A 108 10.19 -0.93 -1.73
C CYS A 108 10.03 0.50 -1.17
N LEU A 109 9.44 1.42 -1.95
CA LEU A 109 9.19 2.79 -1.50
C LEU A 109 8.28 2.85 -0.27
N VAL A 110 7.21 2.03 -0.22
CA VAL A 110 6.35 1.89 0.95
C VAL A 110 7.16 1.47 2.17
N SER A 111 8.02 0.46 2.03
CA SER A 111 8.81 -0.07 3.14
C SER A 111 9.80 0.97 3.68
N ILE A 112 10.49 1.68 2.78
CA ILE A 112 11.42 2.76 3.13
C ILE A 112 10.68 3.92 3.82
N ASP A 113 9.54 4.34 3.29
CA ASP A 113 8.76 5.44 3.86
C ASP A 113 8.23 5.13 5.25
N ARG A 114 7.74 3.90 5.46
CA ARG A 114 7.30 3.43 6.79
C ARG A 114 8.45 3.43 7.80
N TRP A 115 9.65 3.03 7.39
CA TRP A 115 10.84 3.15 8.22
C TRP A 115 11.20 4.61 8.55
N MET A 116 11.18 5.50 7.56
CA MET A 116 11.48 6.93 7.77
C MET A 116 10.53 7.58 8.79
N ILE A 117 9.22 7.29 8.69
CA ILE A 117 8.21 7.84 9.60
C ILE A 117 8.37 7.30 11.03
N THR A 118 8.79 6.03 11.18
CA THR A 118 8.99 5.38 12.48
C THR A 118 10.36 5.68 13.11
N SER A 119 11.32 6.20 12.36
CA SER A 119 12.64 6.58 12.88
C SER A 119 12.58 7.66 13.96
N SER A 120 13.47 7.58 14.97
CA SER A 120 13.56 8.55 16.07
C SER A 120 14.05 9.93 15.61
N SER A 121 14.75 10.00 14.48
CA SER A 121 15.30 11.24 13.94
C SER A 121 14.20 12.10 13.30
N ALA A 122 14.05 13.33 13.81
CA ALA A 122 13.14 14.33 13.22
C ALA A 122 13.50 14.66 11.76
N ARG A 123 14.81 14.65 11.43
CA ARG A 123 15.29 14.91 10.07
C ARG A 123 14.84 13.82 9.09
N LEU A 124 14.95 12.54 9.48
CA LEU A 124 14.51 11.41 8.65
C LEU A 124 12.99 11.42 8.47
N ARG A 125 12.23 11.76 9.52
CA ARG A 125 10.77 11.93 9.42
C ARG A 125 10.38 13.05 8.47
N GLN A 126 11.12 14.16 8.48
CA GLN A 126 10.86 15.31 7.62
C GLN A 126 11.20 15.04 6.14
N GLN A 127 12.08 14.07 5.86
CA GLN A 127 12.40 13.65 4.48
C GLN A 127 11.24 12.93 3.78
N SER A 128 10.31 12.32 4.53
CA SER A 128 9.02 11.84 3.99
C SER A 128 8.13 13.03 3.65
N SER A 129 8.46 13.69 2.53
CA SER A 129 7.73 14.84 2.01
C SER A 129 6.98 14.46 0.73
N ILE A 130 5.78 15.01 0.57
CA ILE A 130 4.92 14.76 -0.60
C ILE A 130 5.62 15.17 -1.91
N ARG A 131 6.42 16.24 -1.88
CA ARG A 131 7.16 16.70 -3.06
C ARG A 131 8.20 15.66 -3.49
N LEU A 132 8.99 15.16 -2.56
CA LEU A 132 9.98 14.13 -2.86
C LEU A 132 9.31 12.85 -3.36
N SER A 133 8.19 12.43 -2.73
CA SER A 133 7.49 11.22 -3.15
C SER A 133 6.93 11.31 -4.56
N GLN A 134 6.37 12.47 -4.94
CA GLN A 134 5.90 12.69 -6.31
C GLN A 134 7.05 12.60 -7.31
N TRP A 135 8.19 13.20 -6.99
CA TRP A 135 9.39 13.07 -7.82
C TRP A 135 9.86 11.62 -7.94
N LEU A 136 9.93 10.85 -6.85
CA LEU A 136 10.30 9.43 -6.87
C LEU A 136 9.32 8.59 -7.70
N ILE A 137 8.01 8.84 -7.57
CA ILE A 137 7.01 8.15 -8.39
C ILE A 137 7.24 8.44 -9.86
N ILE A 138 7.36 9.72 -10.25
CA ILE A 138 7.50 10.12 -11.66
C ILE A 138 8.80 9.56 -12.24
N THR A 139 9.94 9.75 -11.57
CA THR A 139 11.22 9.29 -12.08
C THR A 139 11.31 7.77 -12.10
N GLY A 140 10.77 7.09 -11.09
CA GLY A 140 10.68 5.63 -11.04
C GLY A 140 9.82 5.07 -12.16
N VAL A 141 8.64 5.66 -12.41
CA VAL A 141 7.75 5.25 -13.52
C VAL A 141 8.45 5.41 -14.86
N ILE A 142 9.09 6.55 -15.10
CA ILE A 142 9.82 6.80 -16.35
C ILE A 142 10.98 5.82 -16.50
N PHE A 143 11.77 5.61 -15.46
CA PHE A 143 12.90 4.68 -15.46
C PHE A 143 12.45 3.27 -15.82
N TRP A 144 11.43 2.73 -15.13
CA TRP A 144 10.94 1.38 -15.40
C TRP A 144 10.23 1.26 -16.74
N ALA A 145 9.52 2.30 -17.19
CA ALA A 145 8.90 2.34 -18.52
C ALA A 145 9.94 2.24 -19.65
N ILE A 146 11.09 2.91 -19.49
CA ILE A 146 12.21 2.84 -20.44
C ILE A 146 12.94 1.51 -20.31
N PHE A 147 13.22 1.07 -19.09
CA PHE A 147 13.93 -0.18 -18.84
C PHE A 147 13.18 -1.35 -19.45
N SER A 148 11.87 -1.48 -19.23
CA SER A 148 11.05 -2.56 -19.80
C SER A 148 10.91 -2.52 -21.32
N MET A 149 11.44 -1.53 -22.04
CA MET A 149 11.44 -1.50 -23.52
C MET A 149 12.26 -2.63 -24.15
N HIS A 150 13.13 -3.31 -23.41
CA HIS A 150 13.77 -4.53 -23.94
C HIS A 150 12.75 -5.66 -24.20
N ALA A 151 11.60 -5.67 -23.51
CA ALA A 151 10.56 -6.70 -23.66
C ALA A 151 9.99 -6.80 -25.09
N PRO A 152 9.44 -5.73 -25.69
CA PRO A 152 8.91 -5.79 -27.06
C PRO A 152 9.97 -6.05 -28.13
N ILE A 153 11.26 -5.87 -27.82
CA ILE A 153 12.37 -6.14 -28.74
C ILE A 153 12.75 -7.62 -28.70
N GLY A 154 12.86 -8.21 -27.51
CA GLY A 154 13.38 -9.57 -27.35
C GLY A 154 12.33 -10.68 -27.28
N TYR A 155 11.08 -10.39 -26.89
CA TYR A 155 9.99 -11.37 -26.92
C TYR A 155 9.49 -11.61 -28.34
N GLN A 156 9.30 -12.89 -28.67
CA GLN A 156 8.85 -13.33 -29.99
C GLN A 156 7.69 -14.31 -29.87
N PRO A 157 6.72 -14.26 -30.80
CA PRO A 157 5.71 -15.31 -30.88
C PRO A 157 6.37 -16.62 -31.30
N THR A 158 6.13 -17.68 -30.54
CA THR A 158 6.55 -19.05 -30.85
C THR A 158 5.33 -19.93 -31.09
N ALA A 159 5.52 -21.16 -31.56
CA ALA A 159 4.44 -22.11 -31.80
C ALA A 159 3.64 -22.52 -30.54
N LEU A 160 4.18 -22.24 -29.35
CA LEU A 160 3.57 -22.59 -28.07
C LEU A 160 3.14 -21.34 -27.29
N ASP A 161 3.94 -20.28 -27.29
CA ASP A 161 3.61 -19.06 -26.56
C ASP A 161 4.40 -17.82 -27.00
N CYS A 162 4.13 -16.68 -26.40
CA CYS A 162 4.91 -15.46 -26.52
C CYS A 162 6.03 -15.46 -25.46
N THR A 163 7.26 -15.85 -25.83
CA THR A 163 8.37 -15.98 -24.88
C THR A 163 9.68 -15.43 -25.42
N ALA A 164 10.64 -15.21 -24.53
CA ALA A 164 12.04 -15.09 -24.93
C ALA A 164 12.49 -16.39 -25.62
N PRO A 165 13.21 -16.32 -26.75
CA PRO A 165 13.69 -17.52 -27.44
C PRO A 165 14.61 -18.35 -26.53
N LEU A 166 14.27 -19.62 -26.32
CA LEU A 166 15.03 -20.54 -25.46
C LEU A 166 16.48 -20.67 -25.96
N GLY A 167 17.44 -20.63 -25.04
CA GLY A 167 18.87 -20.71 -25.37
C GLY A 167 19.46 -19.44 -25.97
N SER A 168 18.70 -18.35 -26.09
CA SER A 168 19.22 -17.06 -26.54
C SER A 168 19.90 -16.29 -25.40
N ASN A 169 20.86 -15.42 -25.77
CA ASN A 169 21.44 -14.45 -24.84
C ASN A 169 20.39 -13.56 -24.16
N TYR A 170 19.27 -13.31 -24.84
CA TYR A 170 18.16 -12.54 -24.29
C TYR A 170 17.42 -13.28 -23.17
N ALA A 171 17.15 -14.59 -23.34
CA ALA A 171 16.54 -15.40 -22.28
C ALA A 171 17.43 -15.45 -21.02
N PHE A 172 18.75 -15.52 -21.21
CA PHE A 172 19.71 -15.45 -20.11
C PHE A 172 19.68 -14.08 -19.41
N PHE A 173 19.65 -12.99 -20.19
CA PHE A 173 19.50 -11.62 -19.67
C PHE A 173 18.24 -11.46 -18.80
N VAL A 174 17.06 -11.83 -19.32
CA VAL A 174 15.78 -11.72 -18.57
C VAL A 174 15.80 -12.58 -17.30
N SER A 175 16.44 -13.75 -17.35
CA SER A 175 16.57 -14.63 -16.18
C SER A 175 17.43 -13.99 -15.07
N ILE A 176 18.58 -13.41 -15.43
CA ILE A 176 19.45 -12.70 -14.48
C ILE A 176 18.72 -11.47 -13.93
N GLU A 177 18.13 -10.67 -14.82
CA GLU A 177 17.36 -9.48 -14.45
C GLU A 177 16.29 -9.82 -13.41
N SER A 178 15.47 -10.84 -13.67
CA SER A 178 14.40 -11.27 -12.77
C SER A 178 14.95 -11.70 -11.40
N ILE A 179 16.05 -12.45 -11.36
CA ILE A 179 16.69 -12.88 -10.10
C ILE A 179 17.21 -11.66 -9.34
N VAL A 180 17.98 -10.79 -9.98
CA VAL A 180 18.60 -9.62 -9.35
C VAL A 180 17.55 -8.66 -8.80
N ILE A 181 16.53 -8.33 -9.59
CA ILE A 181 15.44 -7.44 -9.17
C ILE A 181 14.64 -8.07 -8.02
N SER A 182 14.31 -9.36 -8.12
CA SER A 182 13.54 -10.06 -7.07
C SER A 182 14.30 -10.12 -5.76
N MET A 183 15.57 -10.54 -5.79
CA MET A 183 16.40 -10.62 -4.59
C MET A 183 16.64 -9.23 -3.99
N GLY A 184 16.95 -8.23 -4.83
CA GLY A 184 17.12 -6.85 -4.39
C GLY A 184 15.87 -6.30 -3.69
N THR A 185 14.70 -6.51 -4.29
CA THR A 185 13.40 -6.10 -3.71
C THR A 185 13.16 -6.77 -2.36
N MET A 186 13.39 -8.09 -2.26
CA MET A 186 13.19 -8.84 -1.01
C MET A 186 14.13 -8.37 0.10
N VAL A 187 15.41 -8.13 -0.21
CA VAL A 187 16.39 -7.61 0.75
C VAL A 187 15.96 -6.24 1.26
N ILE A 188 15.60 -5.32 0.35
CA ILE A 188 15.16 -3.96 0.71
C ILE A 188 13.94 -4.02 1.62
N ILE A 189 12.87 -4.71 1.20
CA ILE A 189 11.63 -4.81 1.99
C ILE A 189 11.92 -5.44 3.35
N SER A 190 12.68 -6.52 3.40
CA SER A 190 12.98 -7.23 4.66
C SER A 190 13.75 -6.34 5.63
N VAL A 191 14.82 -5.69 5.17
CA VAL A 191 15.65 -4.80 6.00
C VAL A 191 14.80 -3.64 6.54
N PHE A 192 14.08 -2.91 5.68
CA PHE A 192 13.31 -1.75 6.13
C PHE A 192 12.09 -2.14 6.97
N SER A 193 11.48 -3.31 6.73
CA SER A 193 10.39 -3.82 7.56
C SER A 193 10.88 -4.17 8.97
N VAL A 194 12.01 -4.87 9.07
CA VAL A 194 12.64 -5.21 10.36
C VAL A 194 13.01 -3.94 11.13
N LEU A 195 13.62 -2.95 10.46
CA LEU A 195 13.94 -1.66 11.09
C LEU A 195 12.69 -0.90 11.53
N THR A 196 11.60 -0.97 10.75
CA THR A 196 10.30 -0.36 11.12
C THR A 196 9.77 -0.98 12.41
N VAL A 197 9.79 -2.31 12.54
CA VAL A 197 9.35 -3.02 13.74
C VAL A 197 10.21 -2.65 14.96
N PHE A 198 11.53 -2.63 14.83
CA PHE A 198 12.43 -2.24 15.92
C PHE A 198 12.19 -0.80 16.41
N ASN A 199 11.98 0.12 15.46
CA ASN A 199 11.69 1.52 15.77
C ASN A 199 10.34 1.67 16.48
N LEU A 200 9.31 0.91 16.07
CA LEU A 200 8.00 0.89 16.72
C LEU A 200 8.08 0.35 18.15
N HIS A 201 8.74 -0.79 18.37
CA HIS A 201 8.94 -1.35 19.72
C HIS A 201 9.67 -0.38 20.64
N SER A 202 10.73 0.27 20.13
CA SER A 202 11.50 1.24 20.90
C SER A 202 10.66 2.47 21.30
N ARG A 203 9.75 2.92 20.44
CA ARG A 203 8.84 4.04 20.74
C ARG A 203 7.79 3.66 21.77
N VAL A 204 7.18 2.49 21.63
CA VAL A 204 6.15 2.00 22.56
C VAL A 204 6.74 1.85 23.96
N ASN A 205 7.91 1.20 24.09
CA ASN A 205 8.57 1.03 25.39
C ASN A 205 8.92 2.37 26.04
N ARG A 206 9.34 3.38 25.26
CA ARG A 206 9.64 4.74 25.79
C ARG A 206 8.39 5.51 26.21
N GLN A 207 7.25 5.29 25.55
CA GLN A 207 5.99 5.98 25.86
C GLN A 207 5.22 5.38 27.03
N ILE A 208 5.49 4.12 27.42
CA ILE A 208 4.87 3.48 28.58
C ILE A 208 5.58 3.84 29.90
N HIS A 209 6.86 4.21 29.85
CA HIS A 209 7.65 4.62 31.03
C HIS A 209 7.49 6.05 31.62
N PRO A 210 6.77 7.04 31.06
CA PRO A 210 6.63 8.37 31.70
C PRO A 210 5.52 8.47 32.76
N THR A 211 4.66 7.45 32.92
CA THR A 211 3.46 7.59 33.78
C THR A 211 3.74 7.35 35.27
N ALA A 212 4.82 6.67 35.64
CA ALA A 212 5.13 6.42 37.04
C ALA A 212 5.80 7.62 37.75
N THR A 213 6.52 8.48 37.02
CA THR A 213 7.30 9.58 37.62
C THR A 213 6.55 10.91 37.66
N ASN A 214 5.57 11.13 36.76
CA ASN A 214 4.77 12.36 36.77
C ASN A 214 3.61 12.33 37.77
N ILE A 215 3.17 11.15 38.23
CA ILE A 215 2.16 11.04 39.29
C ILE A 215 2.74 11.46 40.64
N SER A 216 3.99 11.08 40.94
CA SER A 216 4.67 11.47 42.19
C SER A 216 4.94 12.98 42.27
N ILE A 217 5.36 13.61 41.16
CA ILE A 217 5.60 15.07 41.12
C ILE A 217 4.29 15.86 41.27
N HIS A 218 3.17 15.38 40.70
CA HIS A 218 1.90 16.09 40.83
C HIS A 218 1.25 15.92 42.21
N ILE A 219 1.49 14.79 42.91
CA ILE A 219 1.04 14.59 44.30
C ILE A 219 1.81 15.52 45.26
N GLU A 220 3.12 15.70 45.06
CA GLU A 220 3.94 16.55 45.93
C GLU A 220 3.69 18.06 45.70
N THR A 221 3.39 18.46 44.45
CA THR A 221 3.09 19.87 44.13
C THR A 221 1.65 20.28 44.52
N GLN A 222 0.69 19.34 44.60
CA GLN A 222 -0.67 19.65 45.07
C GLN A 222 -0.81 19.77 46.60
N GLN A 223 0.15 19.27 47.39
CA GLN A 223 0.12 19.45 48.85
C GLN A 223 0.60 20.83 49.31
N THR A 224 1.33 21.57 48.49
CA THR A 224 1.86 22.90 48.86
C THR A 224 1.00 24.08 48.41
N ILE A 225 -0.03 23.85 47.58
CA ILE A 225 -0.91 24.93 47.08
C ILE A 225 -2.37 24.46 47.06
N MET A 226 -2.99 24.32 48.23
CA MET A 226 -4.45 24.35 48.34
C MET A 226 -4.90 25.64 49.04
N PRO A 227 -5.49 26.61 48.32
CA PRO A 227 -6.39 27.57 48.93
C PRO A 227 -7.70 26.84 49.25
N ASN A 228 -7.95 26.70 50.56
CA ASN A 228 -9.17 26.30 51.27
C ASN A 228 -10.35 25.82 50.39
N ALA A 229 -10.67 24.52 50.48
CA ALA A 229 -11.75 23.82 49.75
C ALA A 229 -13.15 24.48 49.86
N GLN A 230 -13.34 25.37 50.83
CA GLN A 230 -14.54 26.18 51.00
C GLN A 230 -14.78 27.16 49.83
N THR A 231 -13.73 27.68 49.20
CA THR A 231 -13.84 28.67 48.10
C THR A 231 -14.36 28.02 46.81
N ALA A 232 -13.94 26.79 46.52
CA ALA A 232 -14.40 26.03 45.36
C ALA A 232 -15.89 25.64 45.47
N GLN A 233 -16.35 25.27 46.67
CA GLN A 233 -17.77 24.98 46.92
C GLN A 233 -18.65 26.23 46.81
N GLN A 234 -18.17 27.41 47.23
CA GLN A 234 -18.92 28.66 47.11
C GLN A 234 -19.09 29.10 45.64
N LEU A 235 -18.05 28.96 44.81
CA LEU A 235 -18.13 29.28 43.38
C LEU A 235 -19.08 28.35 42.62
N PHE A 236 -19.09 27.06 42.94
CA PHE A 236 -20.02 26.10 42.34
C PHE A 236 -21.49 26.39 42.71
N LYS A 237 -21.77 26.72 43.98
CA LYS A 237 -23.11 27.14 44.41
C LYS A 237 -23.59 28.41 43.70
N ARG A 238 -22.71 29.39 43.52
CA ARG A 238 -23.04 30.68 42.87
C ARG A 238 -23.38 30.49 41.37
N ASN A 239 -22.66 29.62 40.66
CA ASN A 239 -22.94 29.32 39.26
C ASN A 239 -24.27 28.56 39.06
N MET A 240 -24.66 27.67 39.98
CA MET A 240 -25.96 26.99 39.90
C MET A 240 -27.14 27.96 40.09
N GLN A 241 -27.02 28.94 40.99
CA GLN A 241 -28.08 29.95 41.21
C GLN A 241 -28.29 30.87 39.99
N LEU A 242 -27.20 31.23 39.30
CA LEU A 242 -27.28 32.02 38.07
C LEU A 242 -27.96 31.26 36.94
N HIS A 243 -27.70 29.96 36.81
CA HIS A 243 -28.31 29.13 35.76
C HIS A 243 -29.81 28.91 35.99
N SER A 244 -30.23 28.70 37.25
CA SER A 244 -31.65 28.59 37.62
C SER A 244 -32.43 29.88 37.32
N SER A 245 -31.83 31.04 37.60
CA SER A 245 -32.44 32.35 37.35
C SER A 245 -32.61 32.63 35.85
N TYR A 246 -31.64 32.21 35.03
CA TYR A 246 -31.71 32.35 33.57
C TYR A 246 -32.84 31.50 32.95
N LEU A 247 -32.99 30.26 33.42
CA LEU A 247 -34.07 29.36 32.95
C LEU A 247 -35.46 29.89 33.31
N HIS A 248 -35.61 30.51 34.49
CA HIS A 248 -36.88 31.10 34.90
C HIS A 248 -37.22 32.37 34.09
N TRP A 249 -36.22 33.20 33.77
CA TRP A 249 -36.41 34.40 32.91
C TRP A 249 -36.80 34.04 31.48
N SER A 250 -36.15 33.02 30.90
CA SER A 250 -36.43 32.52 29.55
C SER A 250 -37.85 31.98 29.41
N ARG A 251 -38.34 31.24 30.42
CA ARG A 251 -39.70 30.68 30.40
C ARG A 251 -40.77 31.77 30.45
N LYS A 252 -40.53 32.88 31.17
CA LYS A 252 -41.46 34.02 31.29
C LYS A 252 -41.53 34.89 30.02
N HIS A 253 -40.51 34.84 29.15
CA HIS A 253 -40.52 35.54 27.85
C HIS A 253 -41.20 34.71 26.75
N SER A 254 -41.19 33.38 26.86
CA SER A 254 -41.86 32.47 25.92
C SER A 254 -43.40 32.54 26.00
N GLU A 255 -43.98 32.92 27.13
CA GLU A 255 -45.45 32.95 27.32
C GLU A 255 -46.07 34.28 26.87
N LYS A 256 -45.28 35.34 26.68
CA LYS A 256 -45.78 36.66 26.24
C LYS A 256 -45.78 36.87 24.72
N SER A 257 -45.29 35.90 23.94
CA SER A 257 -45.21 36.00 22.47
C SER A 257 -46.32 35.24 21.72
N VAL A 258 -47.34 34.76 22.43
CA VAL A 258 -48.45 33.94 21.87
C VAL A 258 -49.84 34.53 22.19
N SER A 259 -49.90 35.80 22.60
CA SER A 259 -51.16 36.54 22.81
C SER A 259 -51.19 37.81 21.97
#